data_AF-A0A6I0E6M3-F1
#
_entry.id   AF-A0A6I0E6M3-F1
#
_cell.length_a   1.000
_cell.length_b   1.000
_cell.length_c   1.000
_cell.angle_alpha   90.00
_cell.angle_beta   90.00
_cell.angle_gamma   90.00
#
_symmetry.space_group_name_H-M   'P 1'
#
loop_
_entity.id
_entity.type
_entity.pdbx_description
1 polymer ?
#
loop_
_entity_poly.entity_id
_entity_poly.type
_entity_poly.pdbx_seq_one_letter_code
_entity_poly.pdbx_strand_id
1 'polypeptide(L)'
;DIIMPPLGLLIGGVNFTDLKFVMKAATETSPAVTLNYGNFLQVIFDFIIVAFAVFMVIKAMNTAKHKQEVATTAPPAPSKEEVLLSEIRDILKNK
;
A
#
# COMPACT_ATOMS: atom_id res chain seq x y z
N ASP A 1 -9.52 3.50 -16.44
CA ASP A 1 -10.80 3.99 -15.89
C ASP A 1 -11.45 3.18 -14.76
N ILE A 2 -11.02 1.95 -14.44
CA ILE A 2 -11.62 1.18 -13.31
C ILE A 2 -11.04 1.56 -11.94
N ILE A 3 -9.83 2.10 -11.92
CA ILE A 3 -9.09 2.45 -10.70
C ILE A 3 -9.51 3.82 -10.15
N MET A 4 -9.93 4.76 -11.02
CA MET A 4 -10.26 6.13 -10.62
C MET A 4 -11.49 6.26 -9.71
N PRO A 5 -12.60 5.50 -9.86
CA PRO A 5 -13.77 5.68 -8.99
C PRO A 5 -13.51 5.33 -7.51
N PRO A 6 -12.87 4.18 -7.16
CA PRO A 6 -12.56 3.87 -5.76
C PRO A 6 -11.48 4.79 -5.16
N LEU A 7 -10.48 5.17 -5.96
CA LEU A 7 -9.44 6.11 -5.52
C LEU A 7 -10.00 7.52 -5.34
N GLY A 8 -10.78 8.03 -6.29
CA GLY A 8 -11.42 9.34 -6.19
C GLY A 8 -12.32 9.48 -4.96
N LEU A 9 -13.00 8.40 -4.55
CA LEU A 9 -13.76 8.33 -3.29
C LEU A 9 -12.86 8.35 -2.05
N LEU A 10 -11.73 7.62 -2.07
CA LEU A 10 -10.76 7.60 -0.95
C LEU A 10 -10.04 8.94 -0.77
N ILE A 11 -9.77 9.65 -1.86
CA ILE A 11 -9.02 10.91 -1.85
C ILE A 11 -9.95 12.12 -1.64
N GLY A 12 -11.28 11.93 -1.69
CA GLY A 12 -12.26 12.99 -1.37
C GLY A 12 -12.47 14.02 -2.50
N GLY A 13 -12.28 13.62 -3.76
CA GLY A 13 -12.53 14.52 -4.90
C GLY A 13 -11.51 15.65 -5.07
N VAL A 14 -10.28 15.47 -4.57
CA VAL A 14 -9.20 16.43 -4.75
C VAL A 14 -8.83 16.52 -6.23
N ASN A 15 -9.13 17.67 -6.83
CA ASN A 15 -8.84 17.98 -8.23
C ASN A 15 -7.96 19.24 -8.28
N PHE A 16 -6.71 19.08 -8.69
CA PHE A 16 -5.75 20.18 -8.80
C PHE A 16 -5.78 20.85 -10.17
N THR A 17 -6.54 20.32 -11.13
CA THR A 17 -6.57 20.78 -12.52
C THR A 17 -7.03 22.24 -12.66
N ASP A 18 -7.83 22.73 -11.71
CA ASP A 18 -8.35 24.11 -11.71
C ASP A 18 -7.33 25.16 -11.23
N LEU A 19 -6.18 24.72 -10.71
CA LEU A 19 -5.10 25.63 -10.31
C LEU A 19 -4.42 26.22 -11.55
N LYS A 20 -4.60 27.52 -11.72
CA LYS A 20 -4.00 28.28 -12.82
C LYS A 20 -3.48 29.61 -12.32
N PHE A 21 -2.27 29.96 -12.75
CA PHE A 21 -1.69 31.26 -12.47
C PHE A 21 -2.03 32.19 -13.63
N VAL A 22 -2.81 33.24 -13.35
CA VAL A 22 -3.19 34.23 -14.36
C VAL A 22 -2.06 35.25 -14.47
N MET A 23 -1.26 35.16 -15.54
CA MET A 23 -0.17 36.12 -15.79
C MET A 23 -0.67 37.42 -16.42
N LYS A 24 -1.75 37.33 -17.21
CA LYS A 24 -2.38 38.50 -17.83
C LYS A 24 -3.88 38.33 -17.83
N ALA A 25 -4.59 39.28 -17.22
CA ALA A 25 -6.05 39.30 -17.22
C ALA A 25 -6.58 39.42 -18.65
N ALA A 26 -7.73 38.78 -18.92
CA ALA A 26 -8.41 38.93 -20.20
C ALA A 26 -8.82 40.39 -20.40
N THR A 27 -8.64 40.88 -21.62
CA THR A 27 -9.21 42.16 -22.08
C THR A 27 -10.33 41.86 -23.08
N GLU A 28 -11.15 42.85 -23.43
CA GLU A 28 -12.25 42.66 -24.39
C GLU A 28 -11.80 42.16 -25.77
N THR A 29 -10.51 42.27 -26.07
CA THR A 29 -9.88 41.90 -27.34
C THR A 29 -8.84 40.78 -27.24
N SER A 30 -8.57 40.22 -26.04
CA SER A 30 -7.60 39.12 -25.89
C SER A 30 -7.91 38.18 -24.73
N PRO A 31 -7.75 36.85 -24.94
CA PRO A 31 -7.93 35.86 -23.89
C PRO A 31 -6.88 36.01 -22.78
N ALA A 32 -7.26 35.63 -21.56
CA ALA A 32 -6.33 35.62 -20.43
C ALA A 32 -5.18 34.66 -20.71
N VAL A 33 -3.95 35.12 -20.45
CA VAL A 33 -2.78 34.25 -20.49
C VAL A 33 -2.65 33.60 -19.12
N THR A 34 -3.06 32.33 -19.04
CA THR A 34 -3.00 31.54 -17.82
C THR A 34 -1.99 30.40 -17.97
N LEU A 35 -1.20 30.17 -16.92
CA LEU A 35 -0.36 28.99 -16.81
C LEU A 35 -1.07 27.98 -15.92
N ASN A 36 -1.56 26.92 -16.54
CA ASN A 36 -2.36 25.88 -15.89
C ASN A 36 -1.41 24.83 -15.28
N TYR A 37 -0.68 25.21 -14.22
CA TYR A 37 0.20 24.29 -13.50
C TYR A 37 -0.56 23.23 -12.70
N GLY A 38 -1.86 23.42 -12.51
CA GLY A 38 -2.74 22.47 -11.85
C GLY A 38 -2.75 21.09 -12.47
N ASN A 39 -2.75 21.01 -13.80
CA ASN A 39 -2.69 19.72 -14.51
C ASN A 39 -1.34 19.01 -14.29
N PHE A 40 -0.24 19.77 -14.26
CA PHE A 40 1.08 19.20 -13.96
C PHE A 40 1.13 18.63 -12.54
N LEU A 41 0.58 19.36 -11.56
CA LEU A 41 0.50 18.90 -10.18
C LEU A 41 -0.44 17.69 -10.04
N GLN A 42 -1.55 17.68 -10.78
CA GLN A 42 -2.48 16.55 -10.84
C GLN A 42 -1.77 15.27 -11.29
N VAL A 43 -1.02 15.32 -12.39
CA VAL A 43 -0.26 14.17 -12.90
C VAL A 43 0.77 13.67 -11.90
N ILE A 44 1.50 14.58 -11.23
CA ILE A 44 2.46 14.20 -10.18
C ILE A 44 1.75 13.50 -9.02
N PHE A 45 0.63 14.05 -8.58
CA PHE A 45 -0.14 13.52 -7.46
C PHE A 45 -0.72 12.14 -7.79
N ASP A 46 -1.29 11.97 -8.98
CA ASP A 46 -1.80 10.69 -9.48
C ASP A 46 -0.67 9.65 -9.53
N PHE A 47 0.51 10.02 -10.02
CA PHE A 47 1.67 9.14 -10.06
C PHE A 47 2.10 8.69 -8.66
N ILE A 48 2.16 9.61 -7.69
CA ILE A 48 2.51 9.30 -6.30
C ILE A 48 1.50 8.33 -5.70
N ILE A 49 0.20 8.55 -5.91
CA ILE A 49 -0.82 7.66 -5.36
C ILE A 49 -0.76 6.28 -5.99
N VAL A 50 -0.60 6.19 -7.32
CA VAL A 50 -0.46 4.90 -8.01
C VAL A 50 0.78 4.16 -7.50
N ALA A 51 1.93 4.85 -7.37
CA ALA A 51 3.14 4.27 -6.81
C ALA A 51 2.94 3.79 -5.36
N PHE A 52 2.25 4.57 -4.52
CA PHE A 52 1.92 4.20 -3.14
C PHE A 52 0.98 2.99 -3.08
N ALA A 53 -0.03 2.92 -3.95
CA ALA A 53 -0.95 1.79 -4.04
C ALA A 53 -0.20 0.51 -4.43
N VAL A 54 0.67 0.57 -5.46
CA VAL A 54 1.51 -0.56 -5.87
C VAL A 54 2.45 -0.97 -4.73
N PHE A 55 3.07 -0.02 -4.04
CA PHE A 55 3.91 -0.29 -2.88
C PHE A 55 3.15 -0.99 -1.75
N MET A 56 1.94 -0.54 -1.43
CA MET A 56 1.07 -1.17 -0.43
C MET A 56 0.73 -2.61 -0.80
N VAL A 57 0.40 -2.87 -2.07
CA VAL A 57 0.11 -4.23 -2.56
C VAL A 57 1.35 -5.13 -2.43
N ILE A 58 2.52 -4.68 -2.89
CA ILE A 58 3.77 -5.45 -2.77
C ILE A 58 4.12 -5.70 -1.30
N LYS A 59 3.98 -4.69 -0.43
CA LYS A 59 4.22 -4.82 1.00
C LYS A 59 3.26 -5.83 1.64
N ALA A 60 1.97 -5.77 1.32
CA ALA A 60 0.98 -6.71 1.82
C ALA A 60 1.29 -8.15 1.37
N MET A 61 1.67 -8.34 0.11
CA MET A 61 2.08 -9.65 -0.41
C MET A 61 3.34 -10.17 0.28
N ASN A 62 4.37 -9.33 0.46
CA ASN A 62 5.59 -9.72 1.15
C ASN A 62 5.35 -10.03 2.63
N THR A 63 4.53 -9.24 3.34
CA THR A 63 4.16 -9.51 4.74
C THR A 63 3.35 -10.80 4.86
N ALA A 64 2.42 -11.08 3.93
CA ALA A 64 1.65 -12.32 3.92
C ALA A 64 2.54 -13.55 3.69
N LYS A 65 3.47 -13.48 2.72
CA LYS A 65 4.47 -14.53 2.49
C LYS A 65 5.38 -14.75 3.70
N HIS A 66 5.87 -13.67 4.31
CA HIS A 66 6.74 -13.76 5.49
C HIS A 66 6.01 -14.35 6.70
N LYS A 67 4.71 -14.09 6.86
CA LYS A 67 3.89 -14.70 7.93
C LYS A 67 3.64 -16.20 7.66
N GLN A 68 3.54 -16.59 6.39
CA GLN A 68 3.40 -17.98 6.00
C GLN A 68 4.71 -18.76 6.25
N GLU A 69 5.86 -18.17 5.93
CA GLU A 69 7.19 -18.77 6.15
C GLU A 69 7.54 -18.92 7.65
N VAL A 70 7.07 -17.99 8.49
CA VAL A 70 7.20 -18.10 9.96
C VAL A 70 6.25 -19.19 10.52
N ALA A 71 5.08 -19.40 9.90
CA ALA A 71 4.19 -20.49 10.29
C ALA A 71 4.75 -21.87 9.90
N THR A 72 5.54 -21.97 8.82
CA THR A 72 6.23 -23.21 8.43
C THR A 72 7.51 -23.47 9.21
N THR A 73 8.11 -22.45 9.83
CA THR A 73 9.33 -22.58 10.67
C THR A 73 9.02 -22.64 12.16
N ALA A 74 7.75 -22.52 12.57
CA ALA A 74 7.35 -23.00 13.88
C ALA A 74 7.79 -24.48 13.98
N PRO A 75 8.58 -24.85 15.00
CA PRO A 75 9.02 -26.23 15.16
C PRO A 75 7.80 -27.14 15.01
N PRO A 76 7.87 -28.20 14.19
CA PRO A 76 6.76 -29.14 14.08
C PRO A 76 6.31 -29.49 15.48
N ALA A 77 4.99 -29.48 15.71
CA ALA A 77 4.45 -29.91 17.00
C ALA A 77 5.11 -31.25 17.35
N PRO A 78 5.65 -31.41 18.57
CA PRO A 78 6.46 -32.56 18.91
C PRO A 78 5.71 -33.83 18.54
N SER A 79 6.39 -34.73 17.84
CA SER A 79 5.74 -35.96 17.39
C SER A 79 5.25 -36.74 18.62
N LYS A 80 4.23 -37.59 18.45
CA LYS A 80 3.74 -38.41 19.58
C LYS A 80 4.87 -39.23 20.20
N GLU A 81 5.86 -39.62 19.41
CA GLU A 81 7.05 -40.31 19.88
C GLU A 81 7.95 -39.38 20.72
N GLU A 82 8.18 -38.13 20.31
CA GLU A 82 8.94 -37.16 21.11
C GLU A 82 8.25 -36.83 22.44
N VAL A 83 6.91 -36.78 22.46
CA VAL A 83 6.12 -36.62 23.69
C VAL A 83 6.31 -37.83 24.60
N LEU A 84 6.11 -39.05 24.06
CA LEU A 84 6.31 -40.28 24.83
C LEU A 84 7.75 -40.41 25.34
N LEU A 85 8.76 -40.04 24.55
CA LEU A 85 10.16 -40.04 24.97
C LEU A 85 10.44 -39.00 26.07
N SER A 86 9.76 -37.85 26.03
CA SER A 86 9.83 -36.84 27.10
C SER A 86 9.22 -37.33 28.41
N GLU A 87 8.07 -38.01 28.34
CA GLU A 87 7.40 -38.63 29.48
C GLU A 87 8.25 -39.76 30.08
N ILE A 88 8.82 -40.63 29.24
CA ILE A 88 9.73 -41.70 29.66
C ILE A 88 10.98 -41.13 30.36
N ARG A 89 11.56 -40.05 29.82
CA ARG A 89 12.71 -39.37 30.45
C ARG A 89 12.35 -38.86 31.84
N ASP A 90 11.19 -38.24 32.00
CA ASP A 90 10.76 -37.68 33.28
C ASP A 90 10.42 -38.78 34.30
N ILE A 91 9.87 -39.91 33.85
CA ILE A 91 9.66 -41.11 34.69
C ILE A 91 11.00 -41.70 35.15
N LEU A 92 11.99 -41.77 34.26
CA LEU A 92 13.33 -42.29 34.61
C LEU A 92 14.12 -41.35 35.52
N LYS A 93 13.93 -40.04 35.39
CA LYS A 93 14.58 -39.05 36.26
C LYS A 93 14.02 -39.06 37.69
N ASN A 94 12.79 -39.55 37.85
CA ASN A 94 12.12 -39.71 39.14
C ASN A 94 12.30 -41.11 39.78
N LYS A 95 13.15 -41.96 39.19
CA LYS A 95 13.62 -43.23 39.77
C LYS A 95 15.06 -43.10 40.24
#